data_AF-A0A920VW85-F1
#
_entry.id   AF-A0A920VW85-F1
#
_cell.length_a   1.000
_cell.length_b   1.000
_cell.length_c   1.000
_cell.angle_alpha   90.00
_cell.angle_beta   90.00
_cell.angle_gamma   90.00
#
_symmetry.space_group_name_H-M   'P 1'
#
loop_
_entity.id
_entity.type
_entity.pdbx_description
1 polymer ?
#
loop_
_entity_poly.entity_id
_entity_poly.type
_entity_poly.pdbx_seq_one_letter_code
_entity_poly.pdbx_strand_id
1 'polypeptide(L)'
;MCHNGEINTLKGNVNLISARQGVAQSDLFQEKLKDLFPIAEPDSSDSGNFDNILEFLMLTGRTLQESIMMMIPEAWQSNEIMNQDKRAFYEYSSSLMEPWDGPASIVFTDGNYIGAVLDRNGLRPSRYYVTKDDKVIMASEVGVLPVDPKMC
;
A
#
# COMPACT_ATOMS: atom_id res chain seq x y z
N MET A 1 5.05 1.46 7.77
CA MET A 1 3.61 1.81 7.59
C MET A 1 2.80 1.34 8.81
N CYS A 2 1.53 1.75 8.94
CA CYS A 2 0.60 1.20 9.93
C CYS A 2 -0.61 0.55 9.24
N HIS A 3 -0.98 -0.65 9.68
CA HIS A 3 -2.05 -1.44 9.09
C HIS A 3 -3.08 -1.83 10.16
N ASN A 4 -4.34 -1.48 9.92
CA ASN A 4 -5.48 -2.04 10.65
C ASN A 4 -6.21 -3.00 9.72
N GLY A 5 -6.07 -4.31 9.95
CA GLY A 5 -6.59 -5.27 9.00
C GLY A 5 -5.97 -6.65 9.09
N GLU A 6 -6.17 -7.41 8.03
CA GLU A 6 -5.55 -8.72 7.78
C GLU A 6 -5.38 -8.92 6.27
N ILE A 7 -4.19 -9.34 5.83
CA ILE A 7 -3.95 -9.70 4.42
C ILE A 7 -4.23 -11.18 4.19
N ASN A 8 -5.43 -11.48 3.68
CA ASN A 8 -5.91 -12.86 3.47
C ASN A 8 -5.16 -13.61 2.35
N THR A 9 -4.49 -12.86 1.46
CA THR A 9 -3.75 -13.41 0.31
C THR A 9 -2.25 -13.63 0.60
N LEU A 10 -1.80 -13.39 1.84
CA LEU A 10 -0.39 -13.33 2.22
C LEU A 10 0.46 -14.49 1.68
N LYS A 11 0.02 -15.74 1.90
CA LYS A 11 0.80 -16.92 1.50
C LYS A 11 1.06 -16.96 -0.01
N GLY A 12 0.06 -16.58 -0.82
CA GLY A 12 0.22 -16.47 -2.27
C GLY A 12 1.23 -15.39 -2.62
N ASN A 13 1.06 -14.20 -2.05
CA ASN A 13 1.89 -13.04 -2.33
C ASN A 13 3.37 -13.28 -1.96
N VAL A 14 3.63 -13.84 -0.78
CA VAL A 14 4.99 -14.19 -0.32
C VAL A 14 5.65 -15.20 -1.26
N ASN A 15 4.93 -16.24 -1.67
CA ASN A 15 5.46 -17.23 -2.61
C ASN A 15 5.77 -16.61 -3.98
N LEU A 16 4.92 -15.72 -4.46
CA LEU A 16 5.09 -15.04 -5.74
C LEU A 16 6.28 -14.07 -5.73
N ILE A 17 6.46 -13.29 -4.65
CA ILE A 17 7.66 -12.45 -4.47
C ILE A 17 8.91 -13.33 -4.42
N SER A 18 8.90 -14.40 -3.62
CA SER A 18 10.04 -15.32 -3.50
C SER A 18 10.43 -15.94 -4.84
N ALA A 19 9.44 -16.36 -5.65
CA ALA A 19 9.67 -16.89 -6.99
C ALA A 19 10.31 -15.86 -7.94
N ARG A 20 9.95 -14.58 -7.81
CA ARG A 20 10.49 -13.49 -8.64
C ARG A 20 11.93 -13.11 -8.29
N GLN A 21 12.38 -13.33 -7.05
CA GLN A 21 13.73 -12.97 -6.61
C GLN A 21 14.83 -13.62 -7.47
N GLY A 22 14.60 -14.82 -8.00
CA GLY A 22 15.59 -15.55 -8.82
C GLY A 22 15.89 -14.90 -10.18
N VAL A 23 15.00 -14.05 -10.68
CA VAL A 23 15.15 -13.32 -11.95
C VAL A 23 15.13 -11.80 -11.76
N ALA A 24 15.09 -11.33 -10.51
CA ALA A 24 15.03 -9.91 -10.20
C ALA A 24 16.34 -9.21 -10.58
N GLN A 25 16.21 -8.05 -11.20
CA GLN A 25 17.31 -7.19 -11.61
C GLN A 25 16.98 -5.74 -11.24
N SER A 26 18.00 -4.96 -10.91
CA SER A 26 17.85 -3.54 -10.56
C SER A 26 19.10 -2.79 -11.00
N ASP A 27 18.93 -1.72 -11.77
CA ASP A 27 20.05 -0.83 -12.14
C ASP A 27 20.60 -0.07 -10.92
N LEU A 28 19.79 0.12 -9.87
CA LEU A 28 20.15 0.83 -8.65
C LEU A 28 21.00 -0.03 -7.70
N PHE A 29 20.63 -1.30 -7.53
CA PHE A 29 21.32 -2.22 -6.60
C PHE A 29 22.28 -3.20 -7.28
N GLN A 30 22.12 -3.44 -8.58
CA GLN A 30 22.96 -4.35 -9.38
C GLN A 30 23.13 -5.70 -8.66
N GLU A 31 24.37 -6.18 -8.50
CA GLU A 31 24.66 -7.45 -7.81
C GLU A 31 24.30 -7.45 -6.33
N LYS A 32 24.23 -6.27 -5.68
CA LYS A 32 23.86 -6.14 -4.26
C LYS A 32 22.36 -6.36 -4.00
N LEU A 33 21.54 -6.47 -5.05
CA LEU A 33 20.13 -6.79 -4.90
C LEU A 33 19.91 -8.08 -4.09
N LYS A 34 20.83 -9.05 -4.24
CA LYS A 34 20.80 -10.33 -3.53
C LYS A 34 20.96 -10.19 -2.01
N ASP A 35 21.56 -9.10 -1.55
CA ASP A 35 21.73 -8.82 -0.12
C ASP A 35 20.41 -8.43 0.55
N LEU A 36 19.40 -8.03 -0.23
CA LEU A 36 18.05 -7.71 0.24
C LEU A 36 17.15 -8.95 0.36
N PHE A 37 17.63 -10.13 -0.02
CA PHE A 37 16.81 -11.34 -0.03
C PHE A 37 16.91 -12.10 1.32
N PRO A 38 15.79 -12.69 1.80
CA PRO A 38 14.45 -12.64 1.23
C PRO A 38 13.76 -11.29 1.50
N ILE A 39 13.09 -10.74 0.48
CA ILE A 39 12.35 -9.48 0.60
C ILE A 39 11.13 -9.70 1.52
N ALA A 40 10.38 -10.77 1.28
CA ALA A 40 9.31 -11.22 2.17
C ALA A 40 9.91 -12.13 3.26
N GLU A 41 9.94 -11.63 4.50
CA GLU A 41 10.51 -12.34 5.63
C GLU A 41 9.59 -13.48 6.13
N PRO A 42 10.09 -14.73 6.25
CA PRO A 42 9.28 -15.88 6.62
C PRO A 42 8.55 -15.77 7.96
N ASP A 43 9.18 -15.14 8.95
CA ASP A 43 8.69 -15.04 10.34
C ASP A 43 8.06 -13.66 10.65
N SER A 44 7.84 -12.84 9.62
CA SER A 44 7.23 -11.51 9.76
C SER A 44 5.72 -11.58 9.70
N SER A 45 5.06 -10.62 10.36
CA SER A 45 3.60 -10.47 10.28
C SER A 45 3.15 -10.16 8.85
N ASP A 46 1.84 -10.27 8.57
CA ASP A 46 1.27 -9.84 7.30
C ASP A 46 1.59 -8.37 6.98
N SER A 47 1.50 -7.53 8.00
CA SER A 47 1.76 -6.10 7.98
C SER A 47 3.24 -5.81 7.79
N GLY A 48 4.11 -6.57 8.45
CA GLY A 48 5.56 -6.46 8.28
C GLY A 48 6.00 -6.88 6.89
N ASN A 49 5.48 -7.98 6.37
CA ASN A 49 5.71 -8.40 4.99
C ASN A 49 5.24 -7.34 3.98
N PHE A 50 4.07 -6.73 4.20
CA PHE A 50 3.60 -5.62 3.38
C PHE A 50 4.56 -4.43 3.43
N ASP A 51 5.06 -4.06 4.61
CA ASP A 51 6.05 -2.98 4.77
C ASP A 51 7.34 -3.26 3.99
N ASN A 52 7.87 -4.49 4.10
CA ASN A 52 9.08 -4.90 3.40
C ASN A 52 8.93 -4.78 1.87
N ILE A 53 7.80 -5.23 1.32
CA ILE A 53 7.56 -5.12 -0.13
C ILE A 53 7.40 -3.66 -0.54
N LEU A 54 6.68 -2.85 0.25
CA LEU A 54 6.51 -1.43 -0.02
C LEU A 54 7.85 -0.70 -0.05
N GLU A 55 8.69 -0.94 0.95
CA GLU A 55 10.03 -0.35 1.04
C GLU A 55 10.89 -0.82 -0.15
N PHE A 56 10.84 -2.11 -0.50
CA PHE A 56 11.57 -2.62 -1.65
C PHE A 56 11.17 -1.95 -2.97
N LEU A 57 9.87 -1.75 -3.22
CA LEU A 57 9.39 -1.05 -4.42
C LEU A 57 9.89 0.40 -4.48
N MET A 58 9.88 1.09 -3.33
CA MET A 58 10.35 2.47 -3.23
C MET A 58 11.86 2.58 -3.44
N LEU A 59 12.63 1.73 -2.76
CA LEU A 59 14.10 1.69 -2.89
C LEU A 59 14.53 1.36 -4.32
N THR A 60 13.73 0.57 -5.05
CA THR A 60 13.98 0.23 -6.45
C THR A 60 13.45 1.26 -7.46
N GLY A 61 13.02 2.44 -7.00
CA GLY A 61 12.79 3.61 -7.84
C GLY A 61 11.33 3.99 -8.08
N ARG A 62 10.37 3.28 -7.48
CA ARG A 62 8.94 3.66 -7.55
C ARG A 62 8.59 4.71 -6.52
N THR A 63 7.58 5.51 -6.83
CA THR A 63 7.04 6.47 -5.84
C THR A 63 6.22 5.74 -4.77
N LEU A 64 6.01 6.39 -3.62
CA LEU A 64 5.15 5.88 -2.55
C LEU A 64 3.71 5.61 -3.06
N GLN A 65 3.16 6.56 -3.81
CA GLN A 65 1.80 6.49 -4.36
C GLN A 65 1.68 5.35 -5.38
N GLU A 66 2.65 5.24 -6.30
CA GLU A 66 2.68 4.14 -7.27
C GLU A 66 2.75 2.78 -6.57
N SER A 67 3.65 2.63 -5.60
CA SER A 67 3.85 1.37 -4.88
C SER A 67 2.58 0.95 -4.11
N ILE A 68 1.94 1.89 -3.41
CA ILE A 68 0.67 1.63 -2.72
C ILE A 68 -0.43 1.25 -3.71
N MET A 69 -0.56 1.95 -4.84
CA MET A 69 -1.58 1.64 -5.84
C MET A 69 -1.34 0.29 -6.55
N MET A 70 -0.08 -0.14 -6.67
CA MET A 70 0.26 -1.47 -7.17
C MET A 70 -0.11 -2.57 -6.16
N MET A 71 0.18 -2.36 -4.88
CA MET A 71 -0.06 -3.35 -3.83
C MET A 71 -1.54 -3.45 -3.43
N ILE A 72 -2.25 -2.31 -3.34
CA ILE A 72 -3.69 -2.24 -3.01
C ILE A 72 -4.41 -1.47 -4.13
N PRO A 73 -4.65 -2.13 -5.28
CA PRO A 73 -5.38 -1.50 -6.37
C PRO A 73 -6.85 -1.33 -6.01
N GLU A 74 -7.44 -0.22 -6.48
CA GLU A 74 -8.89 0.00 -6.41
C GLU A 74 -9.65 -1.07 -7.22
N ALA A 75 -10.95 -1.23 -6.98
CA ALA A 75 -11.80 -2.06 -7.83
C ALA A 75 -11.98 -1.43 -9.22
N TRP A 76 -11.00 -1.64 -10.12
CA TRP A 76 -10.89 -0.93 -11.39
C TRP A 76 -11.57 -1.64 -12.58
N GLN A 77 -11.60 -2.98 -12.59
CA GLN A 77 -12.03 -3.77 -13.75
C GLN A 77 -13.43 -3.40 -14.25
N SER A 78 -14.41 -3.32 -13.35
CA SER A 78 -15.80 -3.00 -13.69
C SER A 78 -16.18 -1.53 -13.48
N ASN A 79 -15.21 -0.64 -13.25
CA ASN A 79 -15.49 0.77 -12.97
C ASN A 79 -15.59 1.60 -14.26
N GLU A 80 -16.79 1.68 -14.83
CA GLU A 80 -17.04 2.38 -16.10
C GLU A 80 -16.74 3.89 -16.07
N ILE A 81 -16.74 4.50 -14.88
CA ILE A 81 -16.48 5.94 -14.70
C ILE A 81 -15.01 6.27 -14.39
N MET A 82 -14.14 5.25 -14.28
CA MET A 82 -12.72 5.46 -14.02
C MET A 82 -12.03 6.10 -15.23
N ASN A 83 -11.20 7.11 -14.95
CA ASN A 83 -10.35 7.73 -15.97
C ASN A 83 -9.48 6.67 -16.70
N GLN A 84 -9.36 6.82 -18.02
CA GLN A 84 -8.68 5.85 -18.88
C GLN A 84 -7.20 5.64 -18.52
N ASP A 85 -6.47 6.70 -18.18
CA ASP A 85 -5.06 6.62 -17.80
C ASP A 85 -4.88 5.84 -16.50
N LYS A 86 -5.77 6.07 -15.53
CA LYS A 86 -5.79 5.34 -14.25
C LYS A 86 -6.12 3.86 -14.45
N ARG A 87 -7.08 3.56 -15.33
CA ARG A 87 -7.41 2.17 -15.70
C ARG A 87 -6.22 1.48 -16.38
N ALA A 88 -5.57 2.14 -17.33
CA ALA A 88 -4.40 1.61 -18.01
C ALA A 88 -3.23 1.37 -17.03
N PHE A 89 -3.03 2.26 -16.06
CA PHE A 89 -2.07 2.07 -14.98
C PHE A 89 -2.36 0.80 -14.16
N TYR A 90 -3.60 0.57 -13.74
CA TYR A 90 -3.96 -0.62 -12.98
C TYR A 90 -3.88 -1.89 -13.80
N GLU A 91 -4.27 -1.85 -15.08
CA GLU A 91 -4.14 -2.97 -15.99
C GLU A 91 -2.67 -3.38 -16.14
N TYR A 92 -1.78 -2.42 -16.41
CA TYR A 92 -0.34 -2.65 -16.45
C TYR A 92 0.20 -3.20 -15.12
N SER A 93 -0.16 -2.56 -14.01
CA SER A 93 0.30 -2.95 -12.66
C SER A 93 -0.12 -4.38 -12.30
N SER A 94 -1.34 -4.78 -12.69
CA SER A 94 -1.87 -6.13 -12.44
C SER A 94 -1.08 -7.25 -13.13
N SER A 95 -0.34 -6.92 -14.20
CA SER A 95 0.56 -7.87 -14.87
C SER A 95 1.91 -8.04 -14.14
N LEU A 96 2.26 -7.10 -13.26
CA LEU A 96 3.53 -7.09 -12.52
C LEU A 96 3.38 -7.62 -11.09
N MET A 97 2.27 -7.32 -10.43
CA MET A 97 2.06 -7.62 -9.02
C MET A 97 0.60 -8.00 -8.74
N GLU A 98 0.43 -9.09 -8.01
CA GLU A 98 -0.85 -9.50 -7.48
C GLU A 98 -1.26 -8.60 -6.30
N PRO A 99 -2.56 -8.28 -6.16
CA PRO A 99 -3.04 -7.44 -5.07
C PRO A 99 -2.82 -8.11 -3.72
N TRP A 100 -2.35 -7.34 -2.76
CA TRP A 100 -2.27 -7.72 -1.35
C TRP A 100 -3.63 -7.50 -0.69
N ASP A 101 -4.55 -8.40 -1.03
CA ASP A 101 -5.97 -8.31 -0.71
C ASP A 101 -6.30 -8.84 0.69
N GLY A 102 -7.33 -8.25 1.29
CA GLY A 102 -7.80 -8.48 2.66
C GLY A 102 -8.39 -7.20 3.28
N PRO A 103 -9.17 -7.29 4.37
CA PRO A 103 -9.70 -6.11 5.03
C PRO A 103 -8.56 -5.21 5.52
N ALA A 104 -8.45 -3.98 5.02
CA ALA A 104 -7.31 -3.14 5.36
C ALA A 104 -7.67 -1.64 5.40
N SER A 105 -7.20 -0.96 6.45
CA SER A 105 -6.99 0.48 6.47
C SER A 105 -5.52 0.73 6.74
N ILE A 106 -4.80 1.23 5.74
CA ILE A 106 -3.36 1.42 5.78
C ILE A 106 -3.03 2.90 5.78
N VAL A 107 -2.15 3.31 6.71
CA VAL A 107 -1.56 4.65 6.76
C VAL A 107 -0.07 4.52 6.50
N PHE A 108 0.46 5.36 5.61
CA PHE A 108 1.83 5.24 5.11
C PHE A 108 2.47 6.63 4.93
N THR A 109 3.80 6.67 4.98
CA THR A 109 4.59 7.88 4.76
C THR A 109 6.00 7.53 4.31
N ASP A 110 6.60 8.42 3.52
CA ASP A 110 8.03 8.40 3.14
C ASP A 110 8.81 9.58 3.77
N GLY A 111 8.18 10.30 4.72
CA GLY A 111 8.71 11.51 5.34
C GLY A 111 8.38 12.81 4.60
N ASN A 112 8.03 12.75 3.31
CA ASN A 112 7.59 13.92 2.52
C ASN A 112 6.07 13.92 2.33
N TYR A 113 5.49 12.74 2.12
CA TYR A 113 4.06 12.51 1.96
C TYR A 113 3.55 11.64 3.09
N ILE A 114 2.31 11.90 3.51
CA ILE A 114 1.52 11.01 4.36
C ILE A 114 0.21 10.72 3.64
N GLY A 115 -0.22 9.47 3.67
CA GLY A 115 -1.44 9.03 3.01
C GLY A 115 -2.11 7.89 3.75
N ALA A 116 -3.38 7.66 3.39
CA ALA A 116 -4.14 6.52 3.85
C ALA A 116 -4.91 5.92 2.69
N VAL A 117 -5.03 4.59 2.67
CA VAL A 117 -5.80 3.84 1.68
C VAL A 117 -6.62 2.77 2.38
N LEU A 118 -7.80 2.49 1.82
CA LEU A 118 -8.62 1.35 2.20
C LEU A 118 -8.41 0.21 1.20
N ASP A 119 -8.64 -1.02 1.63
CA ASP A 119 -8.78 -2.14 0.72
C ASP A 119 -9.87 -1.88 -0.33
N ARG A 120 -9.84 -2.66 -1.41
CA ARG A 120 -10.73 -2.50 -2.58
C ARG A 120 -12.23 -2.47 -2.23
N ASN A 121 -12.62 -3.07 -1.10
CA ASN A 121 -14.00 -3.20 -0.64
C ASN A 121 -14.33 -2.29 0.54
N GLY A 122 -13.35 -1.55 1.09
CA GLY A 122 -13.55 -0.64 2.21
C GLY A 122 -14.01 -1.35 3.49
N LEU A 123 -13.40 -2.48 3.83
CA LEU A 123 -13.86 -3.36 4.91
C LEU A 123 -13.45 -2.88 6.31
N ARG A 124 -12.61 -1.84 6.40
CA ARG A 124 -12.19 -1.24 7.66
C ARG A 124 -12.64 0.23 7.74
N PRO A 125 -13.07 0.69 8.92
CA PRO A 125 -13.47 2.08 9.08
C PRO A 125 -12.24 3.00 9.04
N SER A 126 -12.36 4.09 8.29
CA SER A 126 -11.37 5.16 8.20
C SER A 126 -12.12 6.48 8.10
N ARG A 127 -11.94 7.35 9.09
CA ARG A 127 -12.61 8.64 9.24
C ARG A 127 -11.55 9.72 9.30
N TYR A 128 -11.83 10.86 8.67
CA TYR A 128 -10.93 12.00 8.73
C TYR A 128 -11.66 13.32 8.91
N TYR A 129 -10.98 14.27 9.54
CA TYR A 129 -11.33 15.68 9.62
C TYR A 129 -10.25 16.48 8.89
N VAL A 130 -10.67 17.49 8.13
CA VAL A 130 -9.79 18.56 7.66
C VAL A 130 -10.19 19.80 8.43
N THR A 131 -9.25 20.37 9.17
CA THR A 131 -9.51 21.57 9.96
C THR A 131 -9.16 22.83 9.17
N LYS A 132 -9.72 23.97 9.60
CA LYS A 132 -9.48 25.30 9.00
C LYS A 132 -8.04 25.80 9.14
N ASP A 133 -7.25 25.20 10.02
CA ASP A 133 -5.81 25.43 10.17
C ASP A 133 -4.97 24.37 9.44
N ASP A 134 -5.53 23.80 8.35
CA ASP A 134 -4.89 22.88 7.41
C ASP A 134 -4.31 21.61 8.06
N LYS A 135 -4.93 21.12 9.14
CA LYS A 135 -4.59 19.81 9.71
C LYS A 135 -5.52 18.74 9.18
N VAL A 136 -4.96 17.58 8.90
CA VAL A 136 -5.72 16.36 8.64
C VAL A 136 -5.60 15.44 9.84
N ILE A 137 -6.74 15.10 10.45
CA ILE A 137 -6.84 14.16 11.56
C ILE A 137 -7.55 12.93 11.03
N MET A 138 -6.87 11.79 10.97
CA MET A 138 -7.45 10.52 10.54
C MET A 138 -7.39 9.50 11.66
N ALA A 139 -8.45 8.71 11.81
CA ALA A 139 -8.54 7.59 12.74
C ALA A 139 -9.56 6.54 12.27
N SER A 140 -9.57 5.38 12.92
CA SER A 140 -10.59 4.35 12.68
C SER A 140 -11.99 4.78 13.13
N GLU A 141 -12.09 5.72 14.05
CA GLU A 141 -13.34 6.19 14.64
C GLU A 141 -13.38 7.72 14.74
N VAL A 142 -14.59 8.28 14.91
CA VAL A 142 -14.80 9.71 15.17
C VAL A 142 -14.71 10.00 16.67
N GLY A 143 -14.25 11.20 17.05
CA GLY A 143 -14.24 11.64 18.45
C GLY A 143 -13.03 11.17 19.26
N VAL A 144 -12.00 10.62 18.60
CA VAL A 144 -10.74 10.19 19.24
C VAL A 144 -9.90 11.35 19.79
N LEU A 145 -10.12 12.56 19.28
CA LEU A 145 -9.50 13.79 19.75
C LEU A 145 -10.58 14.85 19.98
N PRO A 146 -10.45 15.70 21.02
CA PRO A 146 -11.33 16.84 21.20
C PRO A 146 -11.01 17.90 20.13
N VAL A 147 -11.90 18.02 19.14
CA VAL A 147 -11.81 19.04 18.07
C VAL A 147 -13.02 19.97 18.19
N ASP A 148 -12.80 21.28 18.25
CA ASP A 148 -13.90 22.26 18.23
C ASP A 148 -14.64 22.15 16.89
N PRO A 149 -15.97 21.91 16.87
CA PRO A 149 -16.75 21.81 15.63
C PRO A 149 -16.62 23.04 14.72
N LYS A 150 -16.28 24.22 15.27
CA LYS A 150 -16.04 25.43 14.46
C LYS A 150 -14.75 25.38 13.65
N MET A 151 -13.85 24.44 13.95
CA MET A 151 -12.60 24.22 13.23
C MET A 151 -12.74 23.26 12.05
N CYS A 152 -13.84 22.52 11.95
CA CYS A 152 -14.15 21.67 10.79
C CYS A 152 -14.98 22.42 9.73
#